data_AF-A0A7X9HU47-F1
#
_entry.id   AF-A0A7X9HU47-F1
#
_cell.length_a   1.000
_cell.length_b   1.000
_cell.length_c   1.000
_cell.angle_alpha   90.00
_cell.angle_beta   90.00
_cell.angle_gamma   90.00
#
_symmetry.space_group_name_H-M   'P 1'
#
loop_
_entity.id
_entity.type
_entity.pdbx_description
1 polymer ?
#
loop_
_entity_poly.entity_id
_entity_poly.type
_entity_poly.pdbx_seq_one_letter_code
_entity_poly.pdbx_strand_id
1 'polypeptide(L)'
;MKNNTRYSRSRGRSNRRRIRRKKGKILTVLIIGLLVLSGFVFGRYFFDIDRNHIDNTNARTDEKDLTEDTTAPSKKPQTSDVDTAHGSKNKQDEEQGDKKGKGQGDGQTDWRNSGQNEGQGDSEDNGQVADKIREHVNKMTLQEKIGQMVIVGFEGYTIDENVTKMIDTYKVGGFILFGRNVENSEQLLALNNSLKAANSKNQIPLFISVDEEGGIVSRMPDEFRKLPSNKAIGDMNNEDLSFEIGNILAEELRLFG
;
A
#
# COMPACT_ATOMS: atom_id res chain seq x y z
N MET A 1 3.02 79.40 -32.35
CA MET A 1 4.32 78.76 -32.05
C MET A 1 4.23 78.02 -30.71
N LYS A 2 4.32 76.68 -30.68
CA LYS A 2 4.75 75.84 -29.54
C LYS A 2 4.79 74.34 -29.94
N ASN A 3 5.93 74.00 -30.52
CA ASN A 3 6.84 72.86 -30.32
C ASN A 3 6.33 71.43 -30.12
N ASN A 4 6.85 70.58 -31.01
CA ASN A 4 6.67 69.16 -31.20
C ASN A 4 7.90 68.42 -30.65
N THR A 5 7.80 67.73 -29.51
CA THR A 5 8.86 66.82 -29.02
C THR A 5 8.30 65.82 -28.03
N ARG A 6 7.94 64.61 -28.49
CA ARG A 6 7.86 63.38 -27.66
C ARG A 6 7.63 62.13 -28.54
N TYR A 7 8.61 61.78 -29.37
CA TYR A 7 8.57 60.53 -30.14
C TYR A 7 9.95 59.85 -30.22
N SER A 8 10.56 59.50 -29.07
CA SER A 8 11.80 58.69 -29.08
C SER A 8 12.12 57.97 -27.76
N ARG A 9 11.15 57.31 -27.11
CA ARG A 9 11.45 56.48 -25.91
C ARG A 9 10.84 55.07 -25.88
N SER A 10 10.08 54.66 -26.90
CA SER A 10 9.35 53.37 -26.88
C SER A 10 10.15 52.15 -27.41
N ARG A 11 11.15 52.34 -28.29
CA ARG A 11 11.79 51.20 -29.00
C ARG A 11 12.88 50.44 -28.21
N GLY A 12 13.41 50.99 -27.13
CA GLY A 12 14.52 50.37 -26.37
C GLY A 12 14.13 49.29 -25.34
N ARG A 13 12.87 49.25 -24.88
CA ARG A 13 12.43 48.30 -23.83
C ARG A 13 11.98 46.94 -24.37
N SER A 14 11.53 46.88 -25.63
CA SER A 14 11.03 45.64 -26.25
C SER A 14 12.16 44.64 -26.55
N ASN A 15 13.31 45.12 -27.04
CA ASN A 15 14.43 44.23 -27.40
C ASN A 15 15.09 43.55 -26.20
N ARG A 16 15.18 44.21 -25.04
CA ARG A 16 15.77 43.60 -23.83
C ARG A 16 14.95 42.44 -23.27
N ARG A 17 13.62 42.45 -23.46
CA ARG A 17 12.73 41.36 -23.01
C ARG A 17 12.81 40.12 -23.89
N ARG A 18 12.98 40.28 -25.22
CA ARG A 18 13.16 39.15 -26.15
C ARG A 18 14.48 38.41 -25.94
N ILE A 19 15.57 39.13 -25.66
CA ILE A 19 16.90 38.53 -25.43
C ILE A 19 16.94 37.75 -24.10
N ARG A 20 16.31 38.28 -23.04
CA ARG A 20 16.20 37.57 -21.75
C ARG A 20 15.41 36.27 -21.85
N ARG A 21 14.33 36.23 -22.64
CA ARG A 21 13.52 35.00 -22.85
C ARG A 21 14.26 33.92 -23.65
N LYS A 22 15.10 34.29 -24.62
CA LYS A 22 15.90 33.32 -25.39
C LYS A 22 17.04 32.71 -24.55
N LYS A 23 17.72 33.51 -23.73
CA LYS A 23 18.80 33.01 -22.84
C LYS A 23 18.28 32.03 -21.77
N GLY A 24 17.09 32.28 -21.21
CA GLY A 24 16.47 31.37 -20.23
C GLY A 24 16.15 29.99 -20.80
N LYS A 25 15.58 29.93 -22.02
CA LYS A 25 15.23 28.65 -22.66
C LYS A 25 16.45 27.78 -23.00
N ILE A 26 17.55 28.40 -23.42
CA ILE A 26 18.79 27.66 -23.74
C ILE A 26 19.43 27.10 -22.47
N LEU A 27 19.41 27.85 -21.36
CA LEU A 27 19.96 27.40 -20.08
C LEU A 27 19.14 26.23 -19.49
N THR A 28 17.81 26.25 -19.60
CA THR A 28 16.96 25.14 -19.11
C THR A 28 17.19 23.83 -19.90
N VAL A 29 17.37 23.91 -21.23
CA VAL A 29 17.63 22.72 -22.05
C VAL A 29 19.02 22.12 -21.75
N LEU A 30 20.02 22.95 -21.46
CA LEU A 30 21.36 22.46 -21.07
C LEU A 30 21.37 21.78 -19.69
N ILE A 31 20.59 22.28 -18.73
CA ILE A 31 20.49 21.66 -17.39
C ILE A 31 19.79 20.31 -17.47
N ILE A 32 18.69 20.19 -18.24
CA ILE A 32 18.01 18.91 -18.45
C ILE A 32 18.92 17.91 -19.17
N GLY A 33 19.67 18.36 -20.19
CA GLY A 33 20.62 17.50 -20.90
C GLY A 33 21.75 16.96 -20.01
N LEU A 34 22.27 17.78 -19.09
CA LEU A 34 23.30 17.37 -18.12
C LEU A 34 22.76 16.37 -17.09
N LEU A 35 21.51 16.53 -16.62
CA LEU A 35 20.89 15.61 -15.66
C LEU A 35 20.59 14.24 -16.28
N VAL A 36 20.20 14.20 -17.57
CA VAL A 36 19.97 12.93 -18.29
C VAL A 36 21.29 12.20 -18.55
N LEU A 37 22.39 12.91 -18.86
CA LEU A 37 23.71 12.28 -19.02
C LEU A 37 24.26 11.74 -17.69
N SER A 38 24.09 12.45 -16.57
CA SER A 38 24.57 11.96 -15.26
C SER A 38 23.78 10.75 -14.77
N GLY A 39 22.46 10.69 -15.03
CA GLY A 39 21.63 9.53 -14.67
C GLY A 39 21.98 8.27 -15.47
N PHE A 40 22.30 8.43 -16.76
CA PHE A 40 22.66 7.30 -17.63
C PHE A 40 24.04 6.70 -17.30
N VAL A 41 25.00 7.53 -16.90
CA VAL A 41 26.33 7.05 -16.48
C VAL A 41 26.24 6.33 -15.12
N PHE A 42 25.47 6.85 -14.16
CA PHE A 42 25.32 6.22 -12.85
C PHE A 42 24.60 4.86 -12.89
N GLY A 43 23.59 4.72 -13.76
CA GLY A 43 22.87 3.44 -13.96
C GLY A 43 23.75 2.31 -14.53
N ARG A 44 24.77 2.63 -15.34
CA ARG A 44 25.73 1.62 -15.84
C ARG A 44 26.72 1.16 -14.78
N TYR A 45 27.18 2.06 -13.91
CA TYR A 45 28.16 1.69 -12.87
C TYR A 45 27.56 0.87 -11.72
N PHE A 46 26.27 1.04 -11.42
CA PHE A 46 25.62 0.27 -10.37
C PHE A 46 25.26 -1.17 -10.79
N PHE A 47 25.12 -1.44 -12.10
CA PHE A 47 24.74 -2.77 -12.61
C PHE A 47 25.94 -3.67 -12.96
N ASP A 48 27.16 -3.13 -13.04
CA ASP A 48 28.35 -3.89 -13.48
C ASP A 48 29.19 -4.47 -12.32
N ILE A 49 28.78 -4.27 -11.06
CA ILE A 49 29.55 -4.72 -9.88
C ILE A 49 29.28 -6.19 -9.49
N ASP A 50 28.22 -6.83 -10.00
CA ASP A 50 27.84 -8.21 -9.59
C ASP A 50 28.22 -9.31 -10.59
N ARG A 51 29.07 -9.05 -11.59
CA ARG A 51 29.41 -10.06 -12.62
C ARG A 51 30.72 -10.82 -12.41
N ASN A 52 31.52 -10.50 -11.40
CA ASN A 52 32.86 -11.06 -11.22
C ASN A 52 33.12 -11.63 -9.81
N HIS A 53 32.32 -12.58 -9.35
CA HIS A 53 32.62 -13.56 -8.28
C HIS A 53 31.34 -14.38 -8.01
N ILE A 54 31.23 -15.71 -8.08
CA ILE A 54 32.14 -16.85 -7.89
C ILE A 54 31.54 -18.03 -8.69
N ASP A 55 32.32 -18.61 -9.61
CA ASP A 55 32.18 -20.01 -10.01
C ASP A 55 33.32 -20.78 -9.32
N ASN A 56 33.00 -21.74 -8.45
CA ASN A 56 33.89 -22.89 -8.24
C ASN A 56 33.14 -24.12 -7.67
N THR A 57 32.97 -25.09 -8.57
CA THR A 57 32.89 -26.55 -8.45
C THR A 57 32.70 -27.22 -7.08
N ASN A 58 31.75 -28.16 -7.02
CA ASN A 58 32.04 -29.57 -6.74
C ASN A 58 30.87 -30.46 -7.19
N ALA A 59 30.96 -30.96 -8.43
CA ALA A 59 30.27 -32.16 -8.87
C ALA A 59 31.13 -33.36 -8.45
N ARG A 60 30.54 -34.33 -7.74
CA ARG A 60 31.15 -35.64 -7.49
C ARG A 60 30.10 -36.71 -7.76
N THR A 61 30.31 -37.42 -8.86
CA THR A 61 29.69 -38.67 -9.25
C THR A 61 30.06 -39.77 -8.25
N ASP A 62 29.14 -40.69 -7.96
CA ASP A 62 29.43 -42.12 -7.85
C ASP A 62 28.17 -42.93 -8.15
N GLU A 63 28.36 -43.93 -9.00
CA GLU A 63 27.45 -44.92 -9.56
C GLU A 63 27.56 -46.24 -8.78
N LYS A 64 26.61 -47.18 -9.01
CA LYS A 64 26.53 -48.62 -8.60
C LYS A 64 25.63 -48.88 -7.36
N ASP A 65 24.80 -49.92 -7.27
CA ASP A 65 24.53 -51.11 -8.09
C ASP A 65 23.15 -51.71 -7.71
N LEU A 66 22.70 -52.66 -8.54
CA LEU A 66 21.49 -53.51 -8.57
C LEU A 66 21.14 -54.22 -7.22
N THR A 67 19.91 -54.66 -6.90
CA THR A 67 19.14 -55.79 -7.47
C THR A 67 17.70 -55.91 -6.87
N GLU A 68 16.73 -56.40 -7.68
CA GLU A 68 15.63 -57.39 -7.46
C GLU A 68 15.05 -57.64 -6.04
N ASP A 69 13.82 -58.12 -5.77
CA ASP A 69 12.54 -58.47 -6.43
C ASP A 69 11.63 -58.96 -5.25
N THR A 70 10.33 -59.07 -5.49
CA THR A 70 9.35 -59.99 -4.87
C THR A 70 8.26 -59.43 -3.94
N THR A 71 7.04 -59.49 -4.51
CA THR A 71 5.78 -60.05 -3.95
C THR A 71 4.82 -59.22 -3.08
N ALA A 72 3.63 -59.03 -3.66
CA ALA A 72 2.31 -58.68 -3.09
C ALA A 72 1.76 -59.83 -2.18
N PRO A 73 0.55 -59.82 -1.55
CA PRO A 73 -0.71 -59.23 -2.06
C PRO A 73 -1.80 -58.73 -1.06
N SER A 74 -2.78 -57.99 -1.63
CA SER A 74 -4.25 -58.10 -1.43
C SER A 74 -4.90 -57.96 -0.03
N LYS A 75 -5.86 -57.01 0.09
CA LYS A 75 -7.29 -57.28 0.42
C LYS A 75 -8.21 -56.05 0.34
N LYS A 76 -9.26 -56.15 -0.49
CA LYS A 76 -10.64 -55.58 -0.35
C LYS A 76 -11.58 -56.81 -0.16
N PRO A 77 -12.94 -56.74 -0.07
CA PRO A 77 -13.92 -55.64 0.04
C PRO A 77 -14.93 -55.90 1.22
N GLN A 78 -15.97 -55.11 1.57
CA GLN A 78 -17.36 -55.11 1.05
C GLN A 78 -18.29 -54.32 2.04
N THR A 79 -19.10 -53.34 1.60
CA THR A 79 -20.59 -53.30 1.42
C THR A 79 -21.48 -53.33 2.68
N SER A 80 -22.42 -52.38 2.81
CA SER A 80 -23.89 -52.64 2.77
C SER A 80 -24.72 -51.37 3.03
N ASP A 81 -25.88 -51.34 2.37
CA ASP A 81 -26.88 -50.28 2.23
C ASP A 81 -27.83 -50.05 3.43
N VAL A 82 -28.82 -49.17 3.17
CA VAL A 82 -30.16 -48.99 3.78
C VAL A 82 -30.14 -48.14 5.08
N ASP A 83 -30.90 -47.05 5.27
CA ASP A 83 -32.35 -46.93 5.19
C ASP A 83 -32.87 -45.48 5.43
N THR A 84 -34.18 -45.35 5.33
CA THR A 84 -34.98 -44.18 4.94
C THR A 84 -35.61 -43.44 6.14
N ALA A 85 -35.98 -42.18 5.91
CA ALA A 85 -37.27 -41.54 6.28
C ALA A 85 -37.49 -40.78 7.63
N HIS A 86 -38.25 -39.69 7.45
CA HIS A 86 -39.14 -38.95 8.38
C HIS A 86 -38.46 -38.01 9.39
N GLY A 87 -38.86 -36.75 9.59
CA GLY A 87 -40.07 -36.03 9.19
C GLY A 87 -40.58 -35.21 10.39
N SER A 88 -41.14 -34.04 10.11
CA SER A 88 -42.18 -33.33 10.90
C SER A 88 -41.79 -32.17 11.85
N LYS A 89 -42.16 -30.97 11.37
CA LYS A 89 -43.08 -29.97 11.98
C LYS A 89 -42.65 -29.05 13.14
N ASN A 90 -42.79 -27.76 12.80
CA ASN A 90 -43.55 -26.66 13.45
C ASN A 90 -43.28 -26.31 14.92
N LYS A 91 -43.08 -25.01 15.18
CA LYS A 91 -44.14 -24.13 15.68
C LYS A 91 -43.71 -22.65 15.70
N GLN A 92 -44.60 -21.81 15.15
CA GLN A 92 -44.78 -20.40 15.49
C GLN A 92 -45.36 -20.32 16.92
N ASP A 93 -45.13 -19.20 17.62
CA ASP A 93 -46.15 -18.49 18.41
C ASP A 93 -45.65 -17.07 18.73
N GLU A 94 -46.60 -16.14 18.74
CA GLU A 94 -46.56 -14.69 18.95
C GLU A 94 -46.16 -14.35 20.42
N GLU A 95 -45.81 -13.14 20.86
CA GLU A 95 -46.71 -11.99 21.04
C GLU A 95 -45.96 -10.76 21.64
N GLN A 96 -46.67 -9.63 21.63
CA GLN A 96 -46.27 -8.23 21.82
C GLN A 96 -45.96 -7.78 23.26
N GLY A 97 -45.31 -6.62 23.40
CA GLY A 97 -45.22 -5.89 24.68
C GLY A 97 -44.61 -4.49 24.57
N ASP A 98 -45.48 -3.49 24.38
CA ASP A 98 -45.25 -2.03 24.29
C ASP A 98 -44.76 -1.40 25.61
N LYS A 99 -43.96 -0.32 25.55
CA LYS A 99 -43.88 0.76 26.58
C LYS A 99 -43.01 1.97 26.16
N LYS A 100 -43.68 3.13 26.07
CA LYS A 100 -43.13 4.49 25.96
C LYS A 100 -42.45 4.97 27.25
N GLY A 101 -41.43 5.81 27.11
CA GLY A 101 -40.94 6.71 28.16
C GLY A 101 -40.19 7.91 27.58
N LYS A 102 -40.76 9.11 27.73
CA LYS A 102 -40.11 10.41 27.46
C LYS A 102 -39.31 10.85 28.71
N GLY A 103 -38.18 11.50 28.52
CA GLY A 103 -37.46 12.25 29.56
C GLY A 103 -36.47 13.23 28.96
N GLN A 104 -36.73 14.52 29.12
CA GLN A 104 -35.84 15.65 28.82
C GLN A 104 -34.84 15.83 29.97
N GLY A 105 -33.66 16.35 29.63
CA GLY A 105 -33.11 17.49 30.35
C GLY A 105 -32.00 17.27 31.37
N ASP A 106 -30.91 18.03 31.14
CA ASP A 106 -30.03 18.65 32.13
C ASP A 106 -29.01 17.75 32.84
N GLY A 107 -27.81 17.65 32.26
CA GLY A 107 -26.63 17.08 32.89
C GLY A 107 -25.41 17.96 32.67
N GLN A 108 -25.23 18.94 33.55
CA GLN A 108 -23.96 19.65 33.71
C GLN A 108 -23.00 18.73 34.47
N THR A 109 -22.00 18.17 33.78
CA THR A 109 -20.96 17.34 34.42
C THR A 109 -19.63 18.07 34.47
N ASP A 110 -19.25 18.41 35.69
CA ASP A 110 -17.92 18.86 36.11
C ASP A 110 -16.84 17.85 35.67
N TRP A 111 -15.87 18.31 34.86
CA TRP A 111 -14.73 17.50 34.37
C TRP A 111 -13.60 17.30 35.40
N ARG A 112 -13.85 17.63 36.68
CA ARG A 112 -12.87 17.49 37.74
C ARG A 112 -13.26 16.34 38.64
N ASN A 113 -12.55 15.22 38.44
CA ASN A 113 -12.40 14.09 39.37
C ASN A 113 -13.31 12.86 39.11
N SER A 114 -12.89 12.03 38.16
CA SER A 114 -13.07 10.57 38.24
C SER A 114 -11.92 9.85 37.53
N GLY A 115 -10.69 10.17 37.92
CA GLY A 115 -9.56 9.27 37.74
C GLY A 115 -9.56 8.30 38.92
N GLN A 116 -10.03 7.07 38.70
CA GLN A 116 -9.73 5.85 39.45
C GLN A 116 -10.73 4.76 39.01
N ASN A 117 -10.50 4.21 37.82
CA ASN A 117 -10.87 2.83 37.52
C ASN A 117 -9.91 2.31 36.46
N GLU A 118 -8.65 2.06 36.87
CA GLU A 118 -7.71 1.27 36.08
C GLU A 118 -8.17 -0.19 36.12
N GLY A 119 -9.05 -0.53 35.16
CA GLY A 119 -9.46 -1.90 34.89
C GLY A 119 -8.32 -2.65 34.22
N GLN A 120 -7.69 -3.54 34.96
CA GLN A 120 -6.79 -4.58 34.49
C GLN A 120 -7.45 -5.36 33.34
N GLY A 121 -6.97 -5.16 32.11
CA GLY A 121 -7.46 -5.85 30.91
C GLY A 121 -6.52 -5.75 29.71
N ASP A 122 -5.71 -4.69 29.64
CA ASP A 122 -4.91 -4.39 28.43
C ASP A 122 -3.46 -4.91 28.45
N SER A 123 -2.97 -5.44 29.59
CA SER A 123 -1.56 -5.81 29.75
C SER A 123 -1.21 -7.24 29.32
N GLU A 124 -2.14 -8.19 29.47
CA GLU A 124 -1.88 -9.60 29.14
C GLU A 124 -1.94 -9.87 27.62
N ASP A 125 -2.88 -9.25 26.91
CA ASP A 125 -3.05 -9.42 25.46
C ASP A 125 -1.89 -8.79 24.68
N ASN A 126 -1.46 -7.58 25.07
CA ASN A 126 -0.31 -6.90 24.46
C ASN A 126 1.01 -7.66 24.67
N GLY A 127 1.19 -8.32 25.81
CA GLY A 127 2.35 -9.17 26.07
C GLY A 127 2.38 -10.38 25.14
N GLN A 128 1.25 -11.07 24.98
CA GLN A 128 1.14 -12.25 24.14
C GLN A 128 1.32 -11.95 22.64
N VAL A 129 0.78 -10.83 22.16
CA VAL A 129 0.98 -10.38 20.77
C VAL A 129 2.44 -10.03 20.53
N ALA A 130 3.06 -9.27 21.43
CA ALA A 130 4.48 -8.92 21.32
C ALA A 130 5.38 -10.17 21.29
N ASP A 131 5.06 -11.19 22.07
CA ASP A 131 5.83 -12.44 22.10
C ASP A 131 5.67 -13.25 20.81
N LYS A 132 4.47 -13.33 20.24
CA LYS A 132 4.24 -13.97 18.92
C LYS A 132 5.00 -13.24 17.80
N ILE A 133 5.02 -11.91 17.83
CA ILE A 133 5.77 -11.09 16.87
C ILE A 133 7.27 -11.36 17.01
N ARG A 134 7.80 -11.36 18.25
CA ARG A 134 9.22 -11.67 18.50
C ARG A 134 9.59 -13.05 18.01
N GLU A 135 8.72 -14.04 18.21
CA GLU A 135 8.94 -15.40 17.71
C GLU A 135 9.02 -15.43 16.18
N HIS A 136 8.11 -14.74 15.48
CA HIS A 136 8.14 -14.63 14.01
C HIS A 136 9.41 -13.95 13.52
N VAL A 137 9.78 -12.82 14.12
CA VAL A 137 11.01 -12.09 13.77
C VAL A 137 12.24 -12.96 14.04
N ASN A 138 12.28 -13.73 15.12
CA ASN A 138 13.41 -14.61 15.42
C ASN A 138 13.58 -15.75 14.39
N LYS A 139 12.50 -16.19 13.75
CA LYS A 139 12.51 -17.21 12.69
C LYS A 139 12.97 -16.68 11.33
N MET A 140 13.05 -15.36 11.15
CA MET A 140 13.52 -14.76 9.91
C MET A 140 15.04 -14.82 9.76
N THR A 141 15.48 -15.04 8.53
CA THR A 141 16.84 -14.74 8.08
C THR A 141 17.15 -13.24 8.23
N LEU A 142 18.44 -12.89 8.24
CA LEU A 142 18.85 -11.48 8.26
C LEU A 142 18.32 -10.71 7.05
N GLN A 143 18.30 -11.35 5.88
CA GLN A 143 17.79 -10.76 4.64
C GLN A 143 16.30 -10.44 4.74
N GLU A 144 15.49 -11.36 5.26
CA GLU A 144 14.06 -11.12 5.50
C GLU A 144 13.86 -9.97 6.48
N LYS A 145 14.61 -9.92 7.60
CA LYS A 145 14.52 -8.82 8.58
C LYS A 145 14.80 -7.46 7.93
N ILE A 146 15.85 -7.37 7.11
CA ILE A 146 16.20 -6.14 6.41
C ILE A 146 15.11 -5.80 5.39
N GLY A 147 14.63 -6.78 4.62
CA GLY A 147 13.57 -6.59 3.63
C GLY A 147 12.29 -6.03 4.26
N GLN A 148 11.88 -6.56 5.43
CA GLN A 148 10.71 -6.10 6.17
C GLN A 148 10.82 -4.65 6.68
N MET A 149 12.01 -4.05 6.70
CA MET A 149 12.22 -2.64 7.05
C MET A 149 12.13 -1.68 5.86
N VAL A 150 11.84 -2.20 4.65
CA VAL A 150 11.86 -1.42 3.41
C VAL A 150 10.49 -1.44 2.73
N ILE A 151 10.00 -0.24 2.41
CA ILE A 151 8.85 0.00 1.52
C ILE A 151 9.39 0.61 0.22
N VAL A 152 8.98 0.05 -0.92
CA VAL A 152 9.50 0.47 -2.24
C VAL A 152 8.38 1.00 -3.14
N GLY A 153 8.70 1.96 -4.01
CA GLY A 153 7.82 2.35 -5.11
C GLY A 153 8.21 1.63 -6.41
N PHE A 154 7.29 1.58 -7.37
CA PHE A 154 7.56 1.08 -8.73
C PHE A 154 6.77 1.85 -9.78
N GLU A 155 7.03 1.57 -11.05
CA GLU A 155 6.42 2.24 -12.21
C GLU A 155 5.37 1.35 -12.89
N GLY A 156 4.35 1.97 -13.46
CA GLY A 156 3.33 1.29 -14.26
C GLY A 156 2.11 0.79 -13.48
N TYR A 157 1.15 0.29 -14.25
CA TYR A 157 -0.18 -0.13 -13.81
C TYR A 157 -0.28 -1.63 -13.48
N THR A 158 0.80 -2.38 -13.71
CA THR A 158 0.87 -3.83 -13.50
C THR A 158 2.22 -4.20 -12.88
N ILE A 159 2.29 -5.37 -12.23
CA ILE A 159 3.56 -5.90 -11.74
C ILE A 159 4.48 -6.29 -12.91
N ASP A 160 5.78 -6.05 -12.75
CA ASP A 160 6.82 -6.47 -13.69
C ASP A 160 7.84 -7.40 -13.00
N GLU A 161 8.86 -7.86 -13.73
CA GLU A 161 9.92 -8.72 -13.18
C GLU A 161 10.68 -8.07 -12.02
N ASN A 162 10.82 -6.73 -12.02
CA ASN A 162 11.49 -6.02 -10.94
C ASN A 162 10.67 -6.09 -9.65
N VAL A 163 9.36 -5.86 -9.74
CA VAL A 163 8.42 -6.00 -8.62
C VAL A 163 8.45 -7.43 -8.07
N THR A 164 8.41 -8.44 -8.95
CA THR A 164 8.55 -9.85 -8.53
C THR A 164 9.88 -10.09 -7.81
N LYS A 165 11.00 -9.55 -8.31
CA LYS A 165 12.31 -9.65 -7.64
C LYS A 165 12.32 -8.97 -6.27
N MET A 166 11.67 -7.81 -6.11
CA MET A 166 11.51 -7.14 -4.81
C MET A 166 10.80 -8.02 -3.78
N ILE A 167 9.75 -8.72 -4.20
CA ILE A 167 8.97 -9.62 -3.34
C ILE A 167 9.74 -10.91 -3.03
N ASP A 168 10.22 -11.61 -4.06
CA ASP A 168 10.74 -12.96 -3.91
C ASP A 168 12.18 -12.99 -3.42
N THR A 169 13.02 -12.10 -3.95
CA THR A 169 14.45 -12.04 -3.62
C THR A 169 14.70 -11.09 -2.47
N TYR A 170 14.24 -9.84 -2.56
CA TYR A 170 14.58 -8.83 -1.56
C TYR A 170 13.65 -8.82 -0.33
N LYS A 171 12.55 -9.59 -0.35
CA LYS A 171 11.63 -9.77 0.79
C LYS A 171 11.12 -8.45 1.37
N VAL A 172 10.85 -7.46 0.50
CA VAL A 172 10.40 -6.13 0.91
C VAL A 172 9.15 -6.23 1.80
N GLY A 173 9.08 -5.37 2.82
CA GLY A 173 7.94 -5.31 3.73
C GLY A 173 6.68 -4.76 3.06
N GLY A 174 6.83 -3.97 1.99
CA GLY A 174 5.70 -3.33 1.36
C GLY A 174 6.00 -2.50 0.13
N PHE A 175 4.93 -1.92 -0.42
CA PHE A 175 4.96 -1.02 -1.55
C PHE A 175 4.21 0.28 -1.24
N ILE A 176 4.74 1.39 -1.75
CA ILE A 176 4.01 2.67 -1.79
C ILE A 176 3.55 2.94 -3.23
N LEU A 177 2.25 3.17 -3.39
CA LEU A 177 1.62 3.48 -4.66
C LEU A 177 1.56 4.99 -4.88
N PHE A 178 1.81 5.40 -6.11
CA PHE A 178 1.71 6.78 -6.55
C PHE A 178 0.71 6.90 -7.70
N GLY A 179 0.42 8.13 -8.15
CA GLY A 179 -0.48 8.36 -9.28
C GLY A 179 -0.05 7.69 -10.60
N ARG A 180 1.23 7.33 -10.73
CA ARG A 180 1.74 6.53 -11.86
C ARG A 180 1.35 5.04 -11.81
N ASN A 181 0.75 4.59 -10.72
CA ASN A 181 0.27 3.23 -10.50
C ASN A 181 -1.26 3.14 -10.56
N VAL A 182 -1.95 4.27 -10.73
CA VAL A 182 -3.41 4.37 -10.69
C VAL A 182 -3.93 4.93 -12.03
N GLU A 183 -4.71 4.12 -12.73
CA GLU A 183 -5.41 4.47 -13.97
C GLU A 183 -6.91 4.60 -13.75
N ASN A 184 -7.51 3.57 -13.12
CA ASN A 184 -8.93 3.50 -12.80
C ASN A 184 -9.15 2.47 -11.67
N SER A 185 -10.37 2.38 -11.13
CA SER A 185 -10.70 1.50 -10.01
C SER A 185 -10.46 0.01 -10.30
N GLU A 186 -10.87 -0.46 -11.48
CA GLU A 186 -10.70 -1.88 -11.86
C GLU A 186 -9.21 -2.26 -11.93
N GLN A 187 -8.41 -1.41 -12.58
CA GLN A 187 -6.97 -1.57 -12.70
C GLN A 187 -6.28 -1.56 -11.33
N LEU A 188 -6.61 -0.61 -10.45
CA LEU A 188 -5.99 -0.50 -9.12
C LEU A 188 -6.29 -1.74 -8.25
N LEU A 189 -7.53 -2.22 -8.28
CA LEU A 189 -7.92 -3.44 -7.58
C LEU A 189 -7.15 -4.65 -8.13
N ALA A 190 -7.02 -4.77 -9.45
CA ALA A 190 -6.25 -5.83 -10.09
C ALA A 190 -4.76 -5.77 -9.73
N LEU A 191 -4.18 -4.57 -9.65
CA LEU A 191 -2.79 -4.35 -9.24
C LEU A 191 -2.55 -4.83 -7.80
N ASN A 192 -3.38 -4.41 -6.85
CA ASN A 192 -3.26 -4.82 -5.45
C ASN A 192 -3.43 -6.34 -5.28
N ASN A 193 -4.39 -6.94 -5.98
CA ASN A 193 -4.57 -8.39 -5.99
C ASN A 193 -3.34 -9.11 -6.58
N SER A 194 -2.73 -8.56 -7.62
CA SER A 194 -1.51 -9.11 -8.23
C SER A 194 -0.32 -9.05 -7.28
N LEU A 195 -0.14 -7.95 -6.54
CA LEU A 195 0.89 -7.83 -5.50
C LEU A 195 0.68 -8.87 -4.38
N LYS A 196 -0.56 -9.01 -3.90
CA LYS A 196 -0.92 -10.01 -2.88
C LYS A 196 -0.68 -11.44 -3.36
N ALA A 197 -1.06 -11.74 -4.61
CA ALA A 197 -0.85 -13.05 -5.21
C ALA A 197 0.64 -13.36 -5.40
N ALA A 198 1.44 -12.40 -5.86
CA ALA A 198 2.88 -12.54 -5.97
C ALA A 198 3.54 -12.81 -4.61
N ASN A 199 3.03 -12.21 -3.54
CA ASN A 199 3.51 -12.44 -2.17
C ASN A 199 2.99 -13.72 -1.49
N SER A 200 2.17 -14.54 -2.17
CA SER A 200 1.47 -15.70 -1.56
C SER A 200 2.38 -16.75 -0.91
N LYS A 201 3.67 -16.80 -1.28
CA LYS A 201 4.66 -17.73 -0.71
C LYS A 201 5.39 -17.17 0.52
N ASN A 202 5.29 -15.86 0.76
CA ASN A 202 5.89 -15.21 1.91
C ASN A 202 4.92 -15.25 3.10
N GLN A 203 5.46 -15.40 4.31
CA GLN A 203 4.65 -15.54 5.52
C GLN A 203 3.98 -14.23 5.95
N ILE A 204 4.60 -13.09 5.61
CA ILE A 204 4.10 -11.76 6.00
C ILE A 204 3.43 -11.09 4.80
N PRO A 205 2.18 -10.63 4.95
CA PRO A 205 1.50 -9.83 3.92
C PRO A 205 2.26 -8.53 3.62
N LEU A 206 2.24 -8.10 2.35
CA LEU A 206 2.79 -6.81 1.97
C LEU A 206 2.01 -5.66 2.64
N PHE A 207 2.73 -4.68 3.17
CA PHE A 207 2.18 -3.39 3.54
C PHE A 207 2.02 -2.53 2.27
N ILE A 208 0.80 -2.38 1.77
CA ILE A 208 0.51 -1.55 0.60
C ILE A 208 0.04 -0.18 1.09
N SER A 209 0.78 0.87 0.76
CA SER A 209 0.55 2.23 1.23
C SER A 209 0.36 3.23 0.09
N VAL A 210 -0.20 4.39 0.42
CA VAL A 210 -0.42 5.50 -0.50
C VAL A 210 -0.49 6.82 0.28
N ASP A 211 -0.08 7.91 -0.34
CA ASP A 211 -0.26 9.27 0.18
C ASP A 211 -1.65 9.80 -0.18
N GLU A 212 -2.68 9.36 0.54
CA GLU A 212 -4.05 9.83 0.39
C GLU A 212 -4.45 10.74 1.55
N GLU A 213 -4.34 12.06 1.33
CA GLU A 213 -4.71 13.08 2.33
C GLU A 213 -6.02 13.80 1.98
N GLY A 214 -6.50 13.64 0.74
CA GLY A 214 -7.58 14.43 0.16
C GLY A 214 -7.11 15.74 -0.50
N GLY A 215 -8.05 16.45 -1.13
CA GLY A 215 -7.76 17.69 -1.85
C GLY A 215 -6.80 17.51 -3.02
N ILE A 216 -5.63 18.16 -2.95
CA ILE A 216 -4.62 18.11 -4.03
C ILE A 216 -3.65 16.94 -3.89
N VAL A 217 -3.59 16.31 -2.71
CA VAL A 217 -2.76 15.13 -2.43
C VAL A 217 -3.70 13.93 -2.36
N SER A 218 -4.15 13.53 -3.55
CA SER A 218 -5.00 12.37 -3.74
C SER A 218 -4.45 11.53 -4.88
N ARG A 219 -4.40 10.23 -4.65
CA ARG A 219 -3.97 9.18 -5.57
C ARG A 219 -5.12 8.26 -5.95
N MET A 220 -6.31 8.48 -5.42
CA MET A 220 -7.50 7.72 -5.81
C MET A 220 -7.82 7.90 -7.30
N PRO A 221 -8.44 6.90 -7.94
CA PRO A 221 -8.97 7.04 -9.29
C PRO A 221 -9.87 8.26 -9.45
N ASP A 222 -9.89 8.86 -10.63
CA ASP A 222 -10.72 10.05 -10.93
C ASP A 222 -12.24 9.79 -10.82
N GLU A 223 -12.66 8.54 -10.67
CA GLU A 223 -14.03 8.13 -10.37
C GLU A 223 -14.49 8.56 -8.97
N PHE A 224 -13.55 8.78 -8.05
CA PHE A 224 -13.81 9.25 -6.69
C PHE A 224 -13.93 10.77 -6.65
N ARG A 225 -14.77 11.24 -5.72
CA ARG A 225 -14.95 12.68 -5.52
C ARG A 225 -13.77 13.23 -4.73
N LYS A 226 -13.15 14.27 -5.25
CA LYS A 226 -12.10 14.99 -4.52
C LYS A 226 -12.66 15.61 -3.25
N LEU A 227 -12.10 15.21 -2.11
CA LEU A 227 -12.40 15.80 -0.81
C LEU A 227 -11.81 17.22 -0.69
N PRO A 228 -12.29 18.05 0.26
CA PRO A 228 -11.71 19.36 0.53
C PRO A 228 -10.22 19.27 0.91
N SER A 229 -9.45 20.33 0.66
CA SER A 229 -8.08 20.41 1.15
C SER A 229 -8.02 20.50 2.68
N ASN A 230 -6.96 19.98 3.31
CA ASN A 230 -6.73 20.10 4.75
C ASN A 230 -6.82 21.54 5.29
N LYS A 231 -6.42 22.54 4.49
CA LYS A 231 -6.63 23.96 4.86
C LYS A 231 -8.11 24.31 5.00
N ALA A 232 -8.93 23.91 4.02
CA ALA A 232 -10.37 24.18 4.04
C ALA A 232 -11.06 23.46 5.21
N ILE A 233 -10.63 22.24 5.55
CA ILE A 233 -11.10 21.51 6.72
C ILE A 233 -10.70 22.26 8.01
N GLY A 234 -9.44 22.67 8.12
CA GLY A 234 -8.94 23.43 9.27
C GLY A 234 -9.62 24.78 9.45
N ASP A 235 -9.93 25.49 8.36
CA ASP A 235 -10.66 26.77 8.39
C ASP A 235 -12.09 26.61 8.97
N MET A 236 -12.68 25.41 8.93
CA MET A 236 -13.98 25.11 9.53
C MET A 236 -13.90 24.84 11.04
N ASN A 237 -12.71 24.53 11.57
CA ASN A 237 -12.44 24.30 12.99
C ASN A 237 -13.45 23.34 13.66
N ASN A 238 -13.72 22.22 12.99
CA ASN A 238 -14.65 21.19 13.43
C ASN A 238 -13.94 19.82 13.45
N GLU A 239 -13.81 19.24 14.65
CA GLU A 239 -13.12 17.96 14.87
C GLU A 239 -13.93 16.78 14.32
N ASP A 240 -15.25 16.76 14.52
CA ASP A 240 -16.14 15.70 14.00
C ASP A 240 -16.08 15.62 12.48
N LEU A 241 -16.04 16.78 11.81
CA LEU A 241 -15.87 16.84 10.35
C LEU A 241 -14.51 16.27 9.92
N SER A 242 -13.45 16.57 10.67
CA SER A 242 -12.11 16.07 10.36
C SER A 242 -12.04 14.55 10.51
N PHE A 243 -12.68 14.02 11.55
CA PHE A 243 -12.82 12.58 11.78
C PHE A 243 -13.66 11.90 10.67
N GLU A 244 -14.78 12.49 10.27
CA GLU A 244 -15.62 11.99 9.18
C GLU A 244 -14.86 11.92 7.85
N ILE A 245 -14.07 12.95 7.52
CA ILE A 245 -13.22 12.95 6.33
C ILE A 245 -12.17 11.83 6.38
N GLY A 246 -11.54 11.62 7.54
CA GLY A 246 -10.63 10.50 7.74
C GLY A 246 -11.30 9.14 7.53
N ASN A 247 -12.54 8.97 7.99
CA ASN A 247 -13.31 7.75 7.76
C ASN A 247 -13.66 7.55 6.29
N ILE A 248 -14.04 8.60 5.56
CA ILE A 248 -14.29 8.51 4.12
C ILE A 248 -13.03 8.05 3.39
N LEU A 249 -11.87 8.67 3.67
CA LEU A 249 -10.60 8.24 3.08
C LEU A 249 -10.28 6.77 3.40
N ALA A 250 -10.49 6.35 4.64
CA ALA A 250 -10.26 4.96 5.05
C ALA A 250 -11.20 3.98 4.33
N GLU A 251 -12.47 4.34 4.14
CA GLU A 251 -13.44 3.53 3.39
C GLU A 251 -13.07 3.43 1.92
N GLU A 252 -12.67 4.54 1.29
CA GLU A 252 -12.22 4.56 -0.10
C GLU A 252 -11.00 3.66 -0.31
N LEU A 253 -10.00 3.75 0.58
CA LEU A 253 -8.81 2.88 0.53
C LEU A 253 -9.16 1.41 0.73
N ARG A 254 -10.06 1.09 1.67
CA ARG A 254 -10.48 -0.28 1.97
C ARG A 254 -11.13 -1.00 0.78
N LEU A 255 -11.69 -0.27 -0.19
CA LEU A 255 -12.23 -0.85 -1.42
C LEU A 255 -11.13 -1.51 -2.28
N PHE A 256 -9.89 -1.06 -2.15
CA PHE A 256 -8.73 -1.57 -2.90
C PHE A 256 -7.87 -2.55 -2.10
N GLY A 257 -8.25 -2.80 -0.84
CA GLY A 257 -7.73 -3.84 0.04
C GLY A 257 -6.61 -3.39 0.94
#